data_AF-A0A3S3YQY2-F1
#
_entry.id   AF-A0A3S3YQY2-F1
#
_cell.length_a   1.000
_cell.length_b   1.000
_cell.length_c   1.000
_cell.angle_alpha   90.00
_cell.angle_beta   90.00
_cell.angle_gamma   90.00
#
_symmetry.space_group_name_H-M   'P 1'
#
loop_
_entity.id
_entity.type
_entity.pdbx_description
1 polymer ?
#
loop_
_entity_poly.entity_id
_entity_poly.type
_entity_poly.pdbx_seq_one_letter_code
_entity_poly.pdbx_strand_id
1 'polypeptide(L)'
;MKNDLLLRNIAMQTGGSSVAIEGRMNNFLDFYYTAPEKILFDCNIRSRQIYLAEFIGFLHQGKHEAPKSTNSVNVIKQLNNVIHKCSVAIQLKAANVHYNKF
;
A
#
# COMPACT_ATOMS: atom_id res chain seq x y z
N MET A 1 23.96 6.06 -6.61
CA MET A 1 23.36 5.24 -5.54
C MET A 1 21.96 4.81 -5.99
N LYS A 2 21.48 3.62 -5.59
CA LYS A 2 20.09 3.21 -5.84
C LYS A 2 19.23 3.73 -4.70
N ASN A 3 18.29 4.63 -5.01
CA ASN A 3 17.39 5.29 -4.06
C ASN A 3 16.03 4.57 -3.97
N ASP A 4 16.06 3.25 -4.16
CA ASP A 4 14.88 2.39 -4.23
C ASP A 4 14.39 2.01 -2.84
N LEU A 5 13.08 1.86 -2.67
CA LEU A 5 12.48 1.24 -1.49
C LEU A 5 12.05 -0.19 -1.83
N LEU A 6 12.44 -1.15 -0.97
CA LEU A 6 12.08 -2.56 -1.09
C LEU A 6 11.26 -2.97 0.13
N LEU A 7 10.07 -3.49 -0.12
CA LEU A 7 9.21 -4.12 0.88
C LEU A 7 9.34 -5.64 0.71
N ARG A 8 9.81 -6.31 1.76
CA ARG A 8 10.05 -7.76 1.75
C ARG A 8 9.37 -8.42 2.93
N ASN A 9 8.77 -9.57 2.68
CA ASN A 9 8.15 -10.44 3.67
C ASN A 9 7.16 -9.71 4.58
N ILE A 10 6.39 -8.76 4.03
CA ILE A 10 5.36 -8.08 4.80
C ILE A 10 4.16 -9.02 4.91
N ALA A 11 4.00 -9.64 6.08
CA ALA A 11 2.88 -10.53 6.37
C ALA A 11 1.86 -9.82 7.26
N MET A 12 0.59 -9.93 6.91
CA MET A 12 -0.52 -9.34 7.65
C MET A 12 -1.68 -10.33 7.71
N GLN A 13 -2.33 -10.37 8.87
CA GLN A 13 -3.58 -11.08 9.07
C GLN A 13 -4.63 -10.02 9.42
N THR A 14 -5.72 -9.98 8.66
CA THR A 14 -6.85 -9.07 8.91
C THR A 14 -8.13 -9.86 8.78
N GLY A 15 -8.96 -9.88 9.82
CA GLY A 15 -10.18 -10.69 9.84
C GLY A 15 -9.96 -12.10 9.31
N GLY A 16 -10.59 -12.41 8.18
CA GLY A 16 -10.49 -13.71 7.51
C GLY A 16 -9.35 -13.83 6.49
N SER A 17 -8.64 -12.74 6.18
CA SER A 17 -7.60 -12.69 5.16
C SER A 17 -6.19 -12.92 5.70
N SER A 18 -5.40 -13.72 4.98
CA SER A 18 -3.96 -13.82 5.16
C SER A 18 -3.22 -13.27 3.95
N VAL A 19 -2.40 -12.24 4.15
CA VAL A 19 -1.78 -11.48 3.07
C VAL A 19 -0.27 -11.42 3.27
N ALA A 20 0.48 -11.78 2.24
CA ALA A 20 1.92 -11.58 2.14
C ALA A 20 2.21 -10.62 0.97
N ILE A 21 3.00 -9.58 1.22
CA ILE A 21 3.33 -8.54 0.26
C ILE A 21 4.84 -8.49 0.03
N GLU A 22 5.21 -8.51 -1.24
CA GLU A 22 6.51 -8.09 -1.74
C GLU A 22 6.30 -6.86 -2.60
N GLY A 23 7.21 -5.90 -2.54
CA GLY A 23 7.10 -4.78 -3.45
C GLY A 23 8.34 -3.91 -3.57
N ARG A 24 8.32 -3.07 -4.60
CA ARG A 24 9.44 -2.21 -4.97
C ARG A 24 8.93 -0.87 -5.47
N MET A 25 9.59 0.19 -5.00
CA MET A 25 9.43 1.54 -5.54
C MET A 25 10.79 2.01 -6.02
N ASN A 26 10.94 2.18 -7.33
CA ASN A 26 12.19 2.68 -7.92
C ASN A 26 12.29 4.19 -7.72
N ASN A 27 13.50 4.71 -7.50
CA ASN A 27 13.76 6.15 -7.32
C ASN A 27 12.89 6.78 -6.22
N PHE A 28 12.59 6.01 -5.16
CA PHE A 28 11.68 6.42 -4.11
C PHE A 28 12.14 7.74 -3.48
N LEU A 29 13.38 7.83 -3.00
CA LEU A 29 13.86 9.05 -2.32
C LEU A 29 13.95 10.26 -3.26
N ASP A 30 14.09 10.05 -4.57
CA ASP A 30 14.18 11.13 -5.55
C ASP A 30 12.84 11.85 -5.71
N PHE A 31 11.74 11.09 -5.63
CA PHE A 31 10.39 11.58 -5.82
C PHE A 31 9.62 11.78 -4.50
N TYR A 32 10.06 11.18 -3.40
CA TYR A 32 9.38 11.17 -2.10
C TYR A 32 9.01 12.57 -1.59
N TYR A 33 9.87 13.57 -1.82
CA TYR A 33 9.65 14.95 -1.35
C TYR A 33 9.08 15.89 -2.43
N THR A 34 9.26 15.57 -3.71
CA THR A 34 9.10 16.55 -4.80
C THR A 34 7.99 16.20 -5.78
N ALA A 35 7.85 14.92 -6.14
CA ALA A 35 6.95 14.47 -7.21
C ALA A 35 6.45 13.04 -6.94
N PRO A 36 5.76 12.79 -5.82
CA PRO A 36 5.35 11.44 -5.40
C PRO A 36 4.48 10.70 -6.43
N GLU A 37 3.76 11.43 -7.29
CA GLU A 37 2.97 10.87 -8.39
C GLU A 37 3.80 10.15 -9.46
N LYS A 38 5.11 10.43 -9.53
CA LYS A 38 6.05 9.74 -10.43
C LYS A 38 6.54 8.40 -9.90
N ILE A 39 6.24 8.09 -8.63
CA ILE A 39 6.59 6.80 -8.04
C ILE A 39 5.64 5.74 -8.61
N LEU A 40 6.23 4.69 -9.17
CA LEU A 40 5.55 3.45 -9.48
C LEU A 40 5.84 2.45 -8.37
N PHE A 41 4.78 1.99 -7.70
CA PHE A 41 4.86 0.92 -6.73
C PHE A 41 4.46 -0.41 -7.36
N ASP A 42 5.44 -1.26 -7.61
CA ASP A 42 5.22 -2.65 -8.02
C ASP A 42 4.90 -3.49 -6.78
N CYS A 43 3.65 -3.92 -6.65
CA CYS A 43 3.14 -4.64 -5.49
C CYS A 43 2.71 -6.06 -5.87
N ASN A 44 3.38 -7.07 -5.30
CA ASN A 44 3.04 -8.47 -5.47
C ASN A 44 2.40 -8.99 -4.17
N ILE A 45 1.14 -9.38 -4.27
CA ILE A 45 0.34 -9.84 -3.14
C ILE A 45 0.10 -11.33 -3.29
N ARG A 46 0.40 -12.09 -2.24
CA ARG A 46 0.09 -13.52 -2.13
C ARG A 46 -0.84 -13.76 -0.97
N SER A 47 -1.85 -14.59 -1.19
CA SER A 47 -2.83 -14.89 -0.17
C SER A 47 -3.33 -16.33 -0.25
N ARG A 48 -3.55 -16.96 0.91
CA ARG A 48 -4.29 -18.24 0.95
C ARG A 48 -5.79 -17.99 0.86
N GLN A 49 -6.25 -16.93 1.49
CA GLN A 49 -7.64 -16.51 1.55
C GLN A 49 -7.69 -15.00 1.68
N ILE A 50 -8.45 -14.33 0.81
CA ILE A 50 -8.61 -12.87 0.81
C ILE A 50 -10.09 -12.50 0.72
N TYR A 51 -10.54 -11.63 1.62
CA TYR A 51 -11.87 -11.01 1.61
C TYR A 51 -11.73 -9.58 1.12
N LEU A 52 -12.10 -9.33 -0.13
CA LEU A 52 -11.88 -8.04 -0.78
C LEU A 52 -12.60 -6.89 -0.06
N ALA A 53 -13.75 -7.17 0.58
CA ALA A 53 -14.51 -6.20 1.37
C ALA A 53 -13.69 -5.57 2.52
N GLU A 54 -12.75 -6.31 3.11
CA GLU A 54 -11.85 -5.80 4.16
C GLU A 54 -10.89 -4.72 3.63
N PHE A 55 -10.63 -4.72 2.31
CA PHE A 55 -9.67 -3.83 1.67
C PHE A 55 -10.31 -2.67 0.90
N ILE A 56 -11.62 -2.71 0.66
CA ILE A 56 -12.35 -1.67 -0.09
C ILE A 56 -12.13 -0.26 0.51
N GLY A 57 -12.05 -0.15 1.84
CA GLY A 57 -11.76 1.12 2.50
C GLY A 57 -10.36 1.69 2.21
N PHE A 58 -9.39 0.84 1.86
CA PHE A 58 -8.05 1.28 1.47
C PHE A 58 -7.91 1.55 -0.03
N LEU A 59 -8.75 0.89 -0.85
CA LEU A 59 -8.75 1.02 -2.31
C LEU A 59 -9.55 2.23 -2.80
N HIS A 60 -10.50 2.71 -2.01
CA HIS A 60 -11.17 3.97 -2.30
C HIS A 60 -10.19 5.13 -2.14
N GLN A 61 -9.90 5.83 -3.23
CA GLN A 61 -9.10 7.06 -3.26
C GLN A 61 -9.84 8.27 -2.64
N GLY A 62 -10.69 8.02 -1.64
CA GLY A 62 -11.38 9.07 -0.91
C GLY A 62 -10.43 9.85 -0.01
N LYS A 63 -10.85 11.04 0.41
CA LYS A 63 -10.12 11.88 1.37
C LYS A 63 -10.14 11.21 2.76
N HIS A 64 -9.25 10.27 3.01
CA HIS A 64 -9.02 9.75 4.36
C HIS A 64 -8.27 10.81 5.17
N GLU A 65 -8.99 11.51 6.04
CA GLU A 65 -8.38 12.44 6.99
C GLU A 65 -7.52 11.64 7.98
N ALA A 66 -6.19 11.81 7.90
CA ALA A 66 -5.28 11.18 8.85
C ALA A 66 -5.55 11.71 10.27
N PRO A 67 -5.63 10.84 11.30
CA PRO A 67 -5.88 11.27 12.68
C PRO A 67 -4.78 12.24 13.16
N LYS A 68 -5.21 13.30 13.85
CA LYS A 68 -4.32 14.33 14.42
C LYS A 68 -3.55 13.75 15.62
N SER A 69 -2.35 13.21 15.37
CA SER A 69 -1.33 12.99 16.42
C SER A 69 -0.45 14.23 16.53
N THR A 70 0.33 14.39 17.61
CA THR A 70 0.97 15.67 17.96
C THR A 70 2.50 15.70 17.82
N ASN A 71 3.22 14.57 17.66
CA ASN A 71 4.71 14.61 17.63
C ASN A 71 5.46 13.69 16.63
N SER A 72 4.89 12.62 16.08
CA SER A 72 5.52 11.72 15.08
C SER A 72 4.98 11.91 13.65
N VAL A 73 4.33 13.05 13.45
CA VAL A 73 3.25 13.23 12.49
C VAL A 73 3.75 13.56 11.09
N ASN A 74 4.95 14.12 10.97
CA ASN A 74 5.43 14.61 9.68
C ASN A 74 5.82 13.45 8.74
N VAL A 75 6.57 12.46 9.24
CA VAL A 75 7.03 11.32 8.44
C VAL A 75 5.87 10.42 8.02
N ILE A 76 4.93 10.12 8.94
CA ILE A 76 3.76 9.29 8.64
C ILE A 76 2.83 10.01 7.65
N LYS A 77 2.60 11.33 7.83
CA LYS A 77 1.81 12.11 6.86
C LYS A 77 2.45 12.14 5.49
N GLN A 78 3.77 12.34 5.41
CA GLN A 78 4.49 12.37 4.14
C GLN A 78 4.45 11.00 3.43
N LEU A 79 4.64 9.91 4.18
CA LEU A 79 4.50 8.56 3.65
C LEU A 79 3.08 8.30 3.13
N ASN A 80 2.05 8.67 3.89
CA ASN A 80 0.65 8.54 3.45
C ASN A 80 0.38 9.38 2.18
N ASN A 81 0.91 10.59 2.10
CA ASN A 81 0.80 11.44 0.91
C ASN A 81 1.46 10.77 -0.32
N VAL A 82 2.60 10.12 -0.13
CA VAL A 82 3.27 9.36 -1.20
C VAL A 82 2.44 8.16 -1.64
N ILE A 83 1.97 7.34 -0.70
CA ILE A 83 1.12 6.17 -1.00
C ILE A 83 -0.18 6.57 -1.71
N HIS A 84 -0.75 7.72 -1.34
CA HIS A 84 -2.00 8.20 -1.94
C HIS A 84 -1.79 8.75 -3.37
N LYS A 85 -0.62 9.32 -3.67
CA LYS A 85 -0.34 9.95 -4.96
C LYS A 85 0.37 9.03 -5.95
N CYS A 86 1.09 8.02 -5.48
CA CYS A 86 1.84 7.14 -6.35
C CYS A 86 0.90 6.24 -7.18
N SER A 87 1.40 5.80 -8.33
CA SER A 87 0.72 4.77 -9.11
C SER A 87 1.09 3.39 -8.56
N VAL A 88 0.10 2.51 -8.41
CA VAL A 88 0.33 1.16 -7.87
C VAL A 88 -0.01 0.12 -8.93
N ALA A 89 0.96 -0.73 -9.26
CA ALA A 89 0.77 -1.91 -10.09
C ALA A 89 0.61 -3.13 -9.19
N ILE A 90 -0.62 -3.63 -9.03
CA ILE A 90 -0.93 -4.76 -8.14
C ILE A 90 -0.96 -6.07 -8.94
N GLN A 91 -0.18 -7.05 -8.50
CA GLN A 91 -0.25 -8.43 -8.93
C GLN A 91 -0.73 -9.30 -7.76
N LEU A 92 -1.99 -9.73 -7.81
CA LEU A 92 -2.59 -10.56 -6.76
C LEU A 92 -2.60 -12.03 -7.17
N LYS A 93 -2.02 -12.90 -6.33
CA LYS A 93 -2.15 -14.35 -6.39
C LYS A 93 -2.83 -14.86 -5.12
N ALA A 94 -4.07 -15.28 -5.24
CA ALA A 94 -4.85 -15.80 -4.13
C ALA A 94 -5.43 -17.18 -4.45
N ALA A 95 -5.41 -18.09 -3.46
CA ALA A 95 -6.05 -19.39 -3.62
C ALA A 95 -7.58 -19.29 -3.47
N ASN A 96 -8.06 -18.45 -2.54
CA ASN A 96 -9.49 -18.21 -2.32
C ASN A 96 -9.75 -16.70 -2.28
N VAL A 97 -10.69 -16.24 -3.12
CA VAL A 97 -11.09 -14.83 -3.19
C VAL A 97 -12.57 -14.72 -2.84
N HIS A 98 -12.88 -13.99 -1.78
CA HIS A 98 -14.24 -13.68 -1.35
C HIS A 98 -14.55 -12.23 -1.74
N TYR A 99 -15.54 -12.08 -2.61
CA TYR A 99 -16.06 -10.78 -3.03
C TYR A 99 -17.54 -10.71 -2.67
N ASN A 100 -17.88 -9.93 -1.64
CA ASN A 100 -19.27 -9.62 -1.36
C ASN A 100 -19.70 -8.50 -2.30
N LYS A 101 -20.66 -8.78 -3.17
CA LYS A 101 -21.47 -7.74 -3.82
C LYS A 101 -22.36 -7.13 -2.73
N PHE A 102 -22.22 -5.83 -2.51
CA PHE A 102 -23.16 -5.02 -1.75
C PHE A 102 -24.25 -4.52 -2.69
#